data_AF-A0A6A3JNG8-F1
#
_entry.id   AF-A0A6A3JNG8-F1
#
_cell.length_a   1.000
_cell.length_b   1.000
_cell.length_c   1.000
_cell.angle_alpha   90.00
_cell.angle_beta   90.00
_cell.angle_gamma   90.00
#
_symmetry.space_group_name_H-M   'P 1'
#
loop_
_entity.id
_entity.type
_entity.pdbx_description
1 polymer ?
#
loop_
_entity_poly.entity_id
_entity_poly.type
_entity_poly.pdbx_seq_one_letter_code
_entity_poly.pdbx_strand_id
1 'polypeptide(L)' 'MVRGRGWSAPETLYMLGLVEQILPFEANQWNVVQLQYNAELPNGVAARDADSIKRKFYALKNTRKPRGDPNCPPP' A
#
# COMPACT_ATOMS: atom_id res chain seq x y z
N MET A 1 12.78 9.40 19.03
CA MET A 1 12.43 8.14 18.34
C MET A 1 12.24 8.46 16.87
N VAL A 2 13.20 8.09 16.02
CA VAL A 2 13.05 8.26 14.57
C VAL A 2 11.98 7.25 14.16
N ARG A 3 10.74 7.72 13.94
CA ARG A 3 9.70 6.90 13.33
C ARG A 3 10.32 6.40 12.03
N GLY A 4 10.62 5.10 11.95
CA GLY A 4 11.29 4.51 10.79
C GLY A 4 10.62 5.04 9.54
N ARG A 5 11.42 5.51 8.56
CA ARG A 5 10.95 6.20 7.34
C ARG A 5 9.79 5.41 6.73
N GLY A 6 8.58 5.78 7.12
CA GLY A 6 7.37 5.04 6.83
C GLY A 6 6.96 5.33 5.40
N TRP A 7 5.91 4.65 4.95
CA TRP A 7 5.23 5.03 3.72
C TRP A 7 4.73 6.47 3.85
N SER A 8 5.29 7.39 3.06
CA SER A 8 4.76 8.75 2.98
C SER A 8 3.38 8.76 2.31
N ALA A 9 2.58 9.79 2.55
CA ALA A 9 1.28 9.95 1.88
C ALA A 9 1.40 9.96 0.33
N PRO A 10 2.30 10.75 -0.29
CA PRO A 10 2.48 10.71 -1.76
C PRO A 10 2.99 9.35 -2.25
N GLU A 11 3.90 8.72 -1.50
CA GLU A 11 4.42 7.37 -1.78
C GLU A 11 3.27 6.33 -1.81
N THR A 12 2.35 6.44 -0.85
CA THR A 12 1.21 5.53 -0.73
C THR A 12 0.21 5.74 -1.87
N LEU A 13 -0.10 6.98 -2.23
CA LEU A 13 -1.01 7.28 -3.35
C LEU A 13 -0.43 6.82 -4.68
N TYR A 14 0.88 7.03 -4.88
CA TYR A 14 1.56 6.55 -6.08
C TYR A 14 1.52 5.02 -6.18
N MET A 15 1.84 4.32 -5.09
CA MET A 15 1.72 2.86 -5.04
C MET A 15 0.29 2.37 -5.31
N LEU A 16 -0.73 3.05 -4.76
CA LEU A 16 -2.13 2.73 -5.04
C LEU A 16 -2.48 2.91 -6.52
N GLY A 17 -2.02 4.00 -7.15
CA GLY A 17 -2.20 4.23 -8.58
C GLY A 17 -1.61 3.11 -9.43
N LEU A 18 -0.40 2.64 -9.11
CA LEU A 18 0.21 1.50 -9.81
C LEU A 18 -0.59 0.21 -9.62
N VAL A 19 -1.08 -0.04 -8.41
CA VAL A 19 -1.93 -1.21 -8.12
C VAL A 19 -3.28 -1.11 -8.84
N GLU A 20 -3.86 0.08 -8.97
CA GLU A 20 -5.08 0.31 -9.75
C GLU A 20 -4.86 0.17 -11.27
N GLN A 21 -3.67 0.52 -11.77
CA GLN A 21 -3.33 0.34 -13.19
C GLN A 21 -3.05 -1.12 -13.55
N ILE A 22 -2.34 -1.85 -12.68
CA ILE A 22 -1.90 -3.22 -12.97
C ILE A 22 -2.95 -4.26 -12.53
N LEU A 23 -3.79 -3.92 -11.53
CA LEU A 23 -4.73 -4.83 -10.87
C LEU A 23 -4.10 -6.20 -10.55
N PRO A 24 -3.07 -6.24 -9.70
CA PRO A 24 -2.38 -7.48 -9.36
C PRO A 24 -3.27 -8.41 -8.54
N PHE A 25 -3.96 -9.33 -9.20
CA PHE A 25 -4.71 -10.43 -8.59
C PHE A 25 -3.78 -11.54 -8.09
N GLU A 26 -2.63 -11.74 -8.75
CA GLU A 26 -1.70 -12.84 -8.47
C GLU A 26 -0.31 -12.36 -8.01
N ALA A 27 0.43 -13.24 -7.32
CA ALA A 27 1.76 -12.95 -6.77
C ALA A 27 2.76 -12.48 -7.84
N ASN A 28 2.69 -13.04 -9.05
CA ASN A 28 3.58 -12.66 -10.16
C ASN A 28 3.37 -11.21 -10.62
N GLN A 29 2.15 -10.69 -10.50
CA GLN A 29 1.82 -9.32 -10.93
C GLN A 29 2.33 -8.28 -9.94
N TRP A 30 2.52 -8.63 -8.66
CA TRP A 30 3.14 -7.73 -7.67
C TRP A 30 4.60 -7.41 -8.00
N ASN A 31 5.33 -8.32 -8.66
CA ASN A 31 6.67 -8.04 -9.18
C ASN A 31 6.64 -6.96 -10.28
N VAL A 32 5.58 -6.92 -11.10
CA VAL A 32 5.41 -5.88 -12.12
C VAL A 32 5.16 -4.53 -11.46
N VAL A 33 4.30 -4.49 -10.43
CA VAL A 33 4.08 -3.27 -9.63
C VAL A 33 5.38 -2.79 -8.99
N GLN A 34 6.17 -3.71 -8.43
CA GLN A 34 7.47 -3.40 -7.82
C GLN A 34 8.48 -2.87 -8.84
N LEU A 35 8.53 -3.47 -10.03
CA LEU A 35 9.42 -3.02 -11.09
C LEU A 35 9.06 -1.60 -11.53
N GLN A 36 7.78 -1.34 -11.78
CA GLN A 36 7.26 -0.02 -12.16
C GLN A 36 7.53 1.00 -11.05
N TYR A 37 7.23 0.62 -9.79
CA TYR A 37 7.45 1.46 -8.62
C TYR A 37 8.92 1.85 -8.48
N ASN A 38 9.84 0.90 -8.65
CA ASN A 38 11.27 1.16 -8.54
C ASN A 38 11.85 1.89 -9.77
N ALA A 39 11.24 1.75 -10.94
CA ALA A 39 11.66 2.43 -12.17
C ALA A 39 11.34 3.93 -12.15
N GLU A 40 10.21 4.31 -11.55
CA GLU A 40 9.75 5.70 -11.46
C GLU A 40 9.96 6.30 -10.06
N LEU A 41 10.88 5.75 -9.25
CA LEU A 41 11.17 6.26 -7.91
C LEU A 41 11.61 7.73 -7.96
N PRO A 42 10.87 8.66 -7.32
CA PRO A 42 11.38 10.01 -7.12
C PRO A 42 12.57 9.97 -6.16
N ASN A 43 13.60 10.78 -6.48
CA ASN A 43 14.84 10.86 -5.71
C ASN A 43 14.59 10.96 -4.20
N GLY A 44 15.07 9.98 -3.44
CA GLY A 44 15.01 9.95 -1.97
C GLY A 44 14.04 8.92 -1.37
N VAL A 45 13.25 8.22 -2.19
CA VAL A 45 12.43 7.08 -1.74
C VAL A 45 13.25 5.78 -1.84
N ALA A 46 13.23 4.98 -0.78
CA ALA A 46 13.93 3.69 -0.78
C ALA A 46 13.17 2.68 -1.64
N ALA A 47 13.91 1.87 -2.41
CA ALA A 47 13.35 0.75 -3.16
C ALA A 47 12.54 -0.17 -2.23
N ARG A 48 11.40 -0.66 -2.73
CA ARG A 48 10.50 -1.54 -1.98
C ARG A 48 10.36 -2.87 -2.70
N ASP A 49 10.29 -3.94 -1.92
CA ASP A 49 9.95 -5.28 -2.40
C ASP A 49 8.46 -5.40 -2.70
N ALA A 50 8.11 -6.29 -3.64
CA ALA A 50 6.74 -6.63 -3.98
C ALA A 50 5.92 -7.02 -2.74
N ASP A 51 6.54 -7.74 -1.80
CA ASP A 51 5.92 -8.16 -0.55
C ASP A 51 5.60 -6.98 0.39
N SER A 52 6.45 -5.96 0.40
CA SER A 52 6.25 -4.73 1.17
C SER A 52 5.10 -3.90 0.60
N ILE A 53 5.04 -3.76 -0.73
CA ILE A 53 3.94 -3.10 -1.46
C ILE A 53 2.63 -3.83 -1.19
N LYS A 54 2.63 -5.17 -1.35
CA LYS A 54 1.49 -6.03 -1.08
C LYS A 54 0.99 -5.87 0.35
N ARG A 55 1.86 -6.02 1.35
CA ARG A 55 1.47 -5.85 2.77
C ARG A 55 0.88 -4.48 3.05
N LYS A 56 1.45 -3.42 2.50
CA LYS A 56 0.91 -2.07 2.67
C LYS A 56 -0.48 -1.92 2.03
N PHE A 57 -0.68 -2.46 0.83
CA PHE A 57 -1.99 -2.44 0.17
C PHE A 57 -3.05 -3.20 0.96
N TYR A 58 -2.74 -4.43 1.40
CA TYR A 58 -3.67 -5.20 2.24
C TYR A 58 -3.90 -4.54 3.60
N ALA A 59 -2.88 -3.91 4.19
CA ALA A 59 -3.07 -3.11 5.39
C ALA A 59 -4.07 -1.97 5.13
N LEU A 60 -3.92 -1.18 4.06
CA LEU A 60 -4.86 -0.11 3.71
C LEU A 60 -6.27 -0.63 3.40
N LYS A 61 -6.37 -1.74 2.65
CA LYS A 61 -7.63 -2.42 2.35
C LYS A 61 -8.33 -2.88 3.63
N ASN A 62 -7.58 -3.43 4.59
CA ASN A 62 -8.11 -3.87 5.87
C ASN A 62 -8.37 -2.71 6.85
N THR A 63 -7.63 -1.60 6.75
CA THR A 63 -7.81 -0.39 7.57
C THR A 63 -9.00 0.46 7.09
N ARG A 64 -9.52 0.27 5.86
CA ARG A 64 -10.74 0.93 5.34
C ARG A 64 -12.03 0.60 6.11
N LYS A 65 -11.97 -0.15 7.20
CA LYS A 65 -12.98 -0.10 8.25
C LYS A 65 -12.33 0.42 9.54
N PRO A 66 -12.66 1.62 10.04
CA PRO A 66 -12.94 1.67 11.47
C PRO A 66 -14.08 0.67 11.68
N ARG A 67 -13.75 -0.48 12.26
CA ARG A 67 -14.75 -1.43 12.76
C ARG A 67 -15.39 -0.75 13.97
N GLY A 68 -16.30 0.17 13.70
CA GLY A 68 -16.78 1.13 14.68
C GLY A 68 -18.07 1.77 14.20
N ASP A 69 -19.11 0.96 14.04
CA ASP A 69 -20.45 1.38 14.45
C ASP A 69 -20.65 0.87 15.89
N PRO A 70 -20.38 1.69 16.92
CA PRO A 70 -20.74 1.39 18.31
C PRO A 70 -22.23 1.67 18.62
N ASN A 71 -23.07 2.02 17.64
CA ASN A 71 -24.52 2.16 17.82
C ASN A 71 -25.26 0.86 17.45
N CYS A 72 -24.89 -0.24 18.09
CA CYS A 72 -25.78 -1.41 18.17
C CYS A 72 -26.58 -1.24 19.46
N PRO A 73 -27.84 -0.78 19.43
CA PRO A 73 -28.64 -0.69 20.65
C PRO A 73 -28.84 -2.10 21.22
N PRO A 74 -28.69 -2.30 22.54
CA PRO A 74 -28.96 -3.59 23.15
C PRO A 74 -30.45 -3.96 23.02
N PRO A 75 -30.78 -5.26 22.93
CA PRO A 75 -32.17 -5.75 22.94
C PRO A 75 -32.86 -5.50 24.28
#